data_AF-W2J665-F1
#
_entry.id   AF-W2J665-F1
#
_cell.length_a   1.000
_cell.length_b   1.000
_cell.length_c   1.000
_cell.angle_alpha   90.00
_cell.angle_beta   90.00
_cell.angle_gamma   90.00
#
_symmetry.space_group_name_H-M   'P 1'
#
loop_
_entity.id
_entity.type
_entity.pdbx_description
1 polymer ?
#
loop_
_entity_poly.entity_id
_entity_poly.type
_entity_poly.pdbx_seq_one_letter_code
_entity_poly.pdbx_strand_id
1 'polypeptide(L)'
;MAEESMKLRCGVYGEGSVFSLEIERNADVEVLQEKITGILSTEQHTVPPKLLTLYMAGKKEGERTKWLSGGKNVDDLLQGDVDHTYQKMFSWWKLNKKELFGPSFTPADEEVIHVLVDKFDVKRQRVEHSTSDKFDVKRQRVEHSTSLAELWEHSELQLAVLPAPHQLAELLQKPLPFRLTLRDSVVANRVFSPNGPLITCPDLTLWMDHFLVLSVFRRPEATASENSWQLYYDALLSIPISLWHEKGFLVREHRYLADETGTTSLRKRPDYILQYKGLLLMRGEEMSSLEPIAKARAELTTKMYRWNVMLYGDLPYILGYATSGSDLQVVAIERSDGPCRATVILDFNIFEDKAGALKVFYNLAFLLHKMAKLTKR
;
A
#
# COMPACT_ATOMS: atom_id res chain seq x y z
N MET A 1 -1.80 -7.16 -42.37
CA MET A 1 -0.43 -7.45 -41.90
C MET A 1 -0.56 -8.60 -40.92
N ALA A 2 0.23 -9.66 -41.04
CA ALA A 2 0.12 -10.79 -40.10
C ALA A 2 0.42 -10.30 -38.69
N GLU A 3 -0.45 -10.60 -37.73
CA GLU A 3 -0.22 -10.31 -36.32
C GLU A 3 0.94 -11.17 -35.85
N GLU A 4 2.09 -10.52 -35.58
CA GLU A 4 3.29 -11.21 -35.16
C GLU A 4 3.09 -11.72 -33.72
N SER A 5 2.98 -13.05 -33.56
CA SER A 5 2.90 -13.71 -32.26
C SER A 5 4.29 -13.97 -31.69
N MET A 6 4.38 -14.07 -30.36
CA MET A 6 5.60 -14.47 -29.66
C MET A 6 5.30 -15.54 -28.61
N LYS A 7 6.27 -16.43 -28.39
CA LYS A 7 6.22 -17.47 -27.36
C LYS A 7 6.94 -16.97 -26.10
N LEU A 8 6.25 -16.98 -24.97
CA LEU A 8 6.79 -16.60 -23.67
C LEU A 8 6.83 -17.81 -22.73
N ARG A 9 7.92 -17.95 -21.99
CA ARG A 9 8.06 -18.94 -20.91
C ARG A 9 7.84 -18.26 -19.56
N CYS A 10 6.89 -18.79 -18.80
CA CYS A 10 6.41 -18.22 -17.54
C CYS A 10 6.74 -19.17 -16.38
N GLY A 11 7.37 -18.66 -15.31
CA GLY A 11 7.61 -19.40 -14.07
C GLY A 11 6.72 -18.89 -12.93
N VAL A 12 6.09 -19.79 -12.18
CA VAL A 12 5.15 -19.46 -11.09
C VAL A 12 5.88 -19.47 -9.76
N TYR A 13 5.97 -18.30 -9.14
CA TYR A 13 6.55 -18.11 -7.81
C TYR A 13 5.68 -18.76 -6.72
N GLY A 14 6.31 -19.43 -5.77
CA GLY A 14 5.70 -20.23 -4.70
C GLY A 14 5.31 -21.67 -5.08
N GLU A 15 5.05 -21.94 -6.36
CA GLU A 15 4.64 -23.27 -6.84
C GLU A 15 5.78 -24.04 -7.52
N GLY A 16 6.76 -23.34 -8.07
CA GLY A 16 7.87 -23.96 -8.80
C GLY A 16 7.49 -24.47 -10.21
N SER A 17 6.28 -24.17 -10.70
CA SER A 17 5.82 -24.61 -12.02
C SER A 17 6.24 -23.66 -13.14
N VAL A 18 6.50 -24.20 -14.34
CA VAL A 18 6.90 -23.44 -15.53
C VAL A 18 6.11 -23.89 -16.75
N PHE A 19 5.59 -22.96 -17.53
CA PHE A 19 4.83 -23.25 -18.75
C PHE A 19 5.11 -22.24 -19.86
N SER A 20 4.72 -22.57 -21.10
CA SER A 20 4.85 -21.68 -22.25
C SER A 20 3.48 -21.25 -22.76
N LEU A 21 3.38 -20.05 -23.31
CA LEU A 21 2.18 -19.56 -23.97
C LEU A 21 2.54 -18.71 -25.20
N GLU A 22 1.61 -18.64 -26.15
CA GLU A 22 1.70 -17.75 -27.31
C GLU A 22 0.79 -16.54 -27.16
N ILE A 23 1.30 -15.37 -27.50
CA ILE A 23 0.56 -14.10 -27.43
C ILE A 23 1.00 -13.14 -28.53
N GLU A 24 0.08 -12.29 -28.99
CA GLU A 24 0.37 -11.25 -29.96
C GLU A 24 1.35 -10.22 -29.38
N ARG A 25 2.34 -9.79 -30.17
CA ARG A 25 3.35 -8.83 -29.71
C ARG A 25 2.77 -7.46 -29.36
N ASN A 26 1.67 -7.05 -29.97
CA ASN A 26 1.02 -5.76 -29.73
C ASN A 26 -0.05 -5.82 -28.63
N ALA A 27 -0.31 -6.99 -28.04
CA ALA A 27 -1.27 -7.16 -26.97
C ALA A 27 -0.83 -6.40 -25.71
N ASP A 28 -1.84 -6.03 -24.90
CA ASP A 28 -1.61 -5.46 -23.59
C ASP A 28 -1.24 -6.56 -22.58
N VAL A 29 -0.49 -6.19 -21.53
CA VAL A 29 -0.14 -7.11 -20.44
C VAL A 29 -1.38 -7.63 -19.72
N GLU A 30 -2.51 -6.92 -19.74
CA GLU A 30 -3.80 -7.42 -19.24
C GLU A 30 -4.23 -8.70 -19.97
N VAL A 31 -4.09 -8.73 -21.30
CA VAL A 31 -4.38 -9.93 -22.12
C VAL A 31 -3.43 -11.07 -21.77
N LEU A 32 -2.16 -10.76 -21.45
CA LEU A 32 -1.20 -11.75 -20.94
C LEU A 32 -1.63 -12.31 -19.58
N GLN A 33 -2.09 -11.46 -18.66
CA GLN A 33 -2.61 -11.90 -17.37
C GLN A 33 -3.82 -12.82 -17.53
N GLU A 34 -4.75 -12.49 -18.42
CA GLU A 34 -5.94 -13.30 -18.71
C GLU A 34 -5.56 -14.67 -19.28
N LYS A 35 -4.62 -14.73 -20.24
CA LYS A 35 -4.12 -16.00 -20.78
C LYS A 35 -3.44 -16.87 -19.72
N ILE A 36 -2.55 -16.28 -18.92
CA ILE A 36 -1.87 -16.98 -17.82
C ILE A 36 -2.91 -17.50 -16.82
N THR A 37 -3.91 -16.69 -16.49
CA THR A 37 -5.00 -17.06 -15.59
C THR A 37 -5.79 -18.26 -16.10
N GLY A 38 -6.13 -18.28 -17.38
CA GLY A 38 -6.83 -19.41 -17.99
C GLY A 38 -6.05 -20.71 -17.87
N ILE A 39 -4.71 -20.65 -17.95
CA ILE A 39 -3.82 -21.80 -17.77
C ILE A 39 -3.72 -22.23 -16.29
N LEU A 40 -3.65 -21.27 -15.37
CA LEU A 40 -3.46 -21.53 -13.94
C LEU A 40 -4.75 -21.86 -13.18
N SER A 41 -5.91 -21.57 -13.77
CA SER A 41 -7.20 -21.87 -13.17
C SER A 41 -7.57 -23.34 -13.38
N THR A 42 -8.15 -23.95 -12.36
CA THR A 42 -8.75 -25.30 -12.44
C THR A 42 -10.26 -25.20 -12.31
N GLU A 43 -11.00 -26.28 -12.63
CA GLU A 43 -12.46 -26.33 -12.47
C GLU A 43 -12.92 -26.03 -11.03
N GLN A 44 -12.06 -26.28 -10.04
CA GLN A 44 -12.35 -26.09 -8.62
C GLN A 44 -11.81 -24.77 -8.05
N HIS A 45 -10.89 -24.10 -8.77
CA HIS A 45 -10.26 -22.86 -8.29
C HIS A 45 -9.96 -21.91 -9.45
N THR A 46 -10.81 -20.91 -9.60
CA THR A 46 -10.59 -19.82 -10.56
C THR A 46 -9.77 -18.72 -9.90
N VAL A 47 -8.57 -18.47 -10.43
CA VAL A 47 -7.75 -17.32 -9.99
C VAL A 47 -8.21 -16.12 -10.82
N PRO A 48 -8.67 -15.00 -10.25
CA PRO A 48 -8.95 -13.82 -11.06
C PRO A 48 -7.66 -13.24 -11.65
N PRO A 49 -7.63 -12.76 -12.91
CA PRO A 49 -6.41 -12.20 -13.52
C PRO A 49 -5.78 -11.05 -12.74
N LYS A 50 -6.61 -10.31 -12.00
CA LYS A 50 -6.22 -9.19 -11.15
C LYS A 50 -5.39 -9.59 -9.92
N LEU A 51 -5.38 -10.88 -9.56
CA LEU A 51 -4.57 -11.44 -8.47
C LEU A 51 -3.19 -11.90 -8.92
N LEU A 52 -2.88 -11.85 -10.22
CA LEU A 52 -1.55 -12.14 -10.72
C LEU A 52 -0.72 -10.86 -10.81
N THR A 53 0.47 -10.88 -10.23
CA THR A 53 1.50 -9.88 -10.53
C THR A 53 2.54 -10.50 -11.45
N LEU A 54 2.79 -9.86 -12.59
CA LEU A 54 3.80 -10.30 -13.55
C LEU A 54 5.07 -9.46 -13.41
N TYR A 55 6.21 -10.12 -13.47
CA TYR A 55 7.52 -9.48 -13.52
C TYR A 55 8.31 -9.99 -14.72
N MET A 56 9.18 -9.14 -15.27
CA MET A 56 10.18 -9.60 -16.21
C MET A 56 11.25 -10.39 -15.46
N ALA A 57 11.53 -11.60 -15.94
CA ALA A 57 12.62 -12.42 -15.42
C ALA A 57 14.00 -11.97 -15.93
N GLY A 58 14.04 -10.97 -16.82
CA GLY A 58 15.26 -10.45 -17.43
C GLY A 58 15.79 -9.21 -16.72
N LYS A 59 17.10 -9.18 -16.47
CA LYS A 59 17.81 -8.01 -15.96
C LYS A 59 18.64 -7.37 -17.07
N LYS A 60 18.72 -6.05 -17.08
CA LYS A 60 19.62 -5.33 -18.00
C LYS A 60 21.06 -5.46 -17.50
N GLU A 61 21.93 -6.00 -18.34
CA GLU A 61 23.37 -6.12 -18.12
C GLU A 61 24.08 -5.47 -19.31
N GLY A 62 24.51 -4.21 -19.12
CA GLY A 62 25.00 -3.36 -20.21
C GLY A 62 23.88 -3.03 -21.22
N GLU A 63 24.14 -3.23 -22.51
CA GLU A 63 23.17 -3.01 -23.59
C GLU A 63 22.24 -4.22 -23.85
N ARG A 64 22.44 -5.34 -23.14
CA ARG A 64 21.69 -6.59 -23.37
C ARG A 64 20.83 -6.95 -22.16
N THR A 65 19.71 -7.62 -22.43
CA THR A 65 18.90 -8.25 -21.36
C THR A 65 19.38 -9.67 -21.17
N LYS A 66 19.75 -10.02 -19.94
CA LYS A 66 20.05 -11.39 -19.53
C LYS A 66 18.82 -11.98 -18.84
N TRP A 67 18.24 -13.01 -19.45
CA TRP A 67 17.07 -13.72 -18.94
C TRP A 67 17.47 -14.77 -17.90
N LEU A 68 16.54 -15.10 -17.00
CA LEU A 68 16.73 -16.15 -16.02
C LEU A 68 16.83 -17.51 -16.71
N SER A 69 18.01 -18.14 -16.67
CA SER A 69 18.27 -19.46 -17.25
C SER A 69 17.92 -20.58 -16.28
N GLY A 70 17.27 -21.65 -16.76
CA GLY A 70 16.90 -22.83 -15.96
C GLY A 70 18.07 -23.52 -15.26
N GLY A 71 17.77 -24.22 -14.16
CA GLY A 71 18.73 -24.97 -13.34
C GLY A 71 18.27 -25.07 -11.88
N LYS A 72 18.99 -25.81 -11.02
CA LYS A 72 18.61 -26.03 -9.60
C LYS A 72 18.29 -24.73 -8.84
N ASN A 73 19.06 -23.68 -9.09
CA ASN A 73 18.86 -22.37 -8.44
C ASN A 73 17.56 -21.65 -8.86
N VAL A 74 16.98 -21.99 -10.02
CA VAL A 74 15.69 -21.44 -10.46
C VAL A 74 14.55 -22.10 -9.72
N ASP A 75 14.64 -23.40 -9.44
CA ASP A 75 13.64 -24.11 -8.65
C ASP A 75 13.60 -23.55 -7.23
N ASP A 76 14.76 -23.30 -6.61
CA ASP A 76 14.88 -22.70 -5.28
C ASP A 76 14.33 -21.24 -5.26
N LEU A 77 14.64 -20.44 -6.28
CA LEU A 77 14.10 -19.09 -6.46
C LEU A 77 12.57 -19.13 -6.60
N LEU A 78 12.04 -20.00 -7.46
CA LEU A 78 10.61 -20.14 -7.66
C LEU A 78 9.91 -20.72 -6.43
N GLN A 79 10.62 -21.39 -5.52
CA GLN A 79 10.06 -21.96 -4.29
C GLN A 79 10.16 -21.04 -3.07
N GLY A 80 10.98 -19.98 -3.09
CA GLY A 80 10.95 -18.99 -2.01
C GLY A 80 12.19 -18.16 -1.76
N ASP A 81 13.30 -18.35 -2.46
CA ASP A 81 14.45 -17.46 -2.29
C ASP A 81 14.20 -16.12 -2.99
N VAL A 82 14.34 -15.04 -2.23
CA VAL A 82 13.67 -13.76 -2.52
C VAL A 82 14.61 -12.81 -3.27
N ASP A 83 14.74 -12.97 -4.58
CA ASP A 83 15.33 -11.91 -5.42
C ASP A 83 14.22 -10.93 -5.85
N HIS A 84 14.20 -9.75 -5.22
CA HIS A 84 13.26 -8.67 -5.50
C HIS A 84 13.69 -7.75 -6.66
N THR A 85 14.77 -8.06 -7.38
CA THR A 85 15.34 -7.15 -8.39
C THR A 85 14.62 -7.18 -9.75
N TYR A 86 13.56 -7.97 -9.89
CA TYR A 86 12.81 -8.11 -11.14
C TYR A 86 11.85 -6.95 -11.42
N GLN A 87 11.74 -6.58 -12.71
CA GLN A 87 10.94 -5.43 -13.13
C GLN A 87 9.46 -5.80 -13.27
N LYS A 88 8.58 -5.17 -12.49
CA LYS A 88 7.12 -5.37 -12.57
C LYS A 88 6.54 -4.92 -13.91
N MET A 89 5.64 -5.73 -14.47
CA MET A 89 4.88 -5.43 -15.68
C MET A 89 3.52 -4.83 -15.31
N PHE A 90 3.14 -3.73 -15.98
CA PHE A 90 1.85 -3.06 -15.75
C PHE A 90 0.85 -3.51 -16.81
N SER A 91 -0.41 -3.74 -16.41
CA SER A 91 -1.46 -4.31 -17.26
C SER A 91 -1.72 -3.52 -18.56
N TRP A 92 -1.56 -2.20 -18.52
CA TRP A 92 -1.75 -1.31 -19.68
C TRP A 92 -0.50 -1.11 -20.54
N TRP A 93 0.59 -1.86 -20.31
CA TRP A 93 1.75 -1.82 -21.21
C TRP A 93 1.51 -2.75 -22.38
N LYS A 94 1.85 -2.29 -23.59
CA LYS A 94 1.95 -3.17 -24.75
C LYS A 94 3.21 -4.00 -24.68
N LEU A 95 3.12 -5.26 -25.08
CA LEU A 95 4.25 -6.18 -25.05
C LEU A 95 5.39 -5.74 -26.00
N ASN A 96 5.06 -5.04 -27.09
CA ASN A 96 6.01 -4.44 -28.03
C ASN A 96 6.72 -3.18 -27.50
N LYS A 97 6.47 -2.77 -26.26
CA LYS A 97 7.19 -1.67 -25.61
C LYS A 97 8.67 -2.02 -25.50
N LYS A 98 9.55 -1.06 -25.82
CA LYS A 98 11.02 -1.26 -25.86
C LYS A 98 11.59 -1.79 -24.56
N GLU A 99 10.99 -1.42 -23.42
CA GLU A 99 11.40 -1.87 -22.09
C GLU A 99 10.93 -3.30 -21.72
N LEU A 100 10.04 -3.91 -22.52
CA LEU A 100 9.54 -5.27 -22.34
C LEU A 100 10.12 -6.21 -23.41
N PHE A 101 9.25 -6.67 -24.32
CA PHE A 101 9.56 -7.53 -25.45
C PHE A 101 9.46 -6.71 -26.73
N GLY A 102 10.24 -5.62 -26.77
CA GLY A 102 10.27 -4.70 -27.91
C GLY A 102 10.42 -5.41 -29.26
N PRO A 103 10.27 -4.70 -30.39
CA PRO A 103 10.24 -5.32 -31.73
C PRO A 103 11.48 -6.16 -32.07
N SER A 104 12.61 -5.91 -31.40
CA SER A 104 13.85 -6.68 -31.52
C SER A 104 13.90 -7.94 -30.64
N PHE A 105 12.84 -8.28 -29.92
CA PHE A 105 12.79 -9.45 -29.05
C PHE A 105 12.74 -10.72 -29.89
N THR A 106 13.81 -11.50 -29.82
CA THR A 106 13.86 -12.88 -30.29
C THR A 106 13.70 -13.79 -29.08
N PRO A 107 12.79 -14.78 -29.11
CA PRO A 107 12.75 -15.82 -28.09
C PRO A 107 14.16 -16.41 -27.94
N ALA A 108 14.72 -16.35 -26.74
CA ALA A 108 15.99 -17.03 -26.45
C ALA A 108 15.74 -18.55 -26.35
N ASP A 109 16.81 -19.35 -26.24
CA ASP A 109 16.75 -20.81 -26.14
C ASP A 109 15.66 -21.29 -25.18
N GLU A 110 15.11 -22.49 -25.43
CA GLU A 110 13.93 -22.99 -24.73
C GLU A 110 14.10 -23.04 -23.21
N GLU A 111 15.31 -22.95 -22.68
CA GLU A 111 15.70 -23.06 -21.27
C GLU A 111 15.58 -21.77 -20.43
N VAL A 112 15.16 -20.62 -20.98
CA VAL A 112 15.04 -19.38 -20.20
C VAL A 112 13.59 -19.01 -19.82
N ILE A 113 13.42 -18.46 -18.61
CA ILE A 113 12.17 -17.87 -18.14
C ILE A 113 12.15 -16.40 -18.54
N HIS A 114 11.03 -15.95 -19.11
CA HIS A 114 10.82 -14.58 -19.58
C HIS A 114 9.95 -13.78 -18.61
N VAL A 115 8.95 -14.43 -18.02
CA VAL A 115 7.98 -13.84 -17.11
C VAL A 115 7.95 -14.61 -15.80
N LEU A 116 8.05 -13.91 -14.67
CA LEU A 116 7.75 -14.46 -13.35
C LEU A 116 6.30 -14.12 -13.00
N VAL A 117 5.56 -15.13 -12.57
CA VAL A 117 4.15 -15.05 -12.19
C VAL A 117 4.05 -15.19 -10.69
N ASP A 118 3.72 -14.11 -10.00
CA ASP A 118 3.48 -14.10 -8.57
C ASP A 118 1.97 -14.16 -8.33
N LYS A 119 1.52 -15.27 -7.76
CA LYS A 119 0.13 -15.46 -7.32
C LYS A 119 -0.04 -14.75 -5.99
N PHE A 120 -0.93 -13.77 -5.92
CA PHE A 120 -1.34 -13.21 -4.63
C PHE A 120 -2.06 -14.30 -3.83
N ASP A 121 -1.32 -15.00 -2.98
CA ASP A 121 -1.89 -15.99 -2.08
C ASP A 121 -2.39 -15.27 -0.83
N VAL A 122 -3.72 -15.25 -0.65
CA VAL A 122 -4.40 -14.70 0.55
C VAL A 122 -3.87 -15.36 1.84
N LYS A 123 -3.16 -16.50 1.72
CA LYS A 123 -2.55 -17.23 2.83
C LYS A 123 -1.30 -16.59 3.45
N ARG A 124 -0.60 -15.67 2.78
CA ARG A 124 0.66 -15.09 3.31
C ARG A 124 0.49 -14.08 4.47
N GLN A 125 -0.74 -13.87 4.97
CA GLN A 125 -1.03 -13.14 6.22
C GLN A 125 -1.58 -14.03 7.35
N ARG A 126 -1.45 -15.36 7.27
CA ARG A 126 -1.48 -16.15 8.51
C ARG A 126 -0.06 -16.24 9.05
N VAL A 127 0.27 -15.29 9.93
CA VAL A 127 1.23 -15.58 11.00
C VAL A 127 0.67 -16.81 11.70
N GLU A 128 1.33 -17.96 11.53
CA GLU A 128 1.09 -19.13 12.36
C GLU A 128 1.39 -18.74 13.81
N HIS A 129 0.37 -18.26 14.53
CA HIS A 129 0.37 -18.39 15.97
C HIS A 129 0.08 -19.85 16.27
N SER A 130 1.13 -20.56 16.67
CA SER A 130 1.07 -21.85 17.31
C SER A 130 0.12 -21.80 18.49
N THR A 131 -1.14 -22.18 18.29
CA THR A 131 -2.06 -22.44 19.40
C THR A 131 -1.81 -23.86 19.90
N SER A 132 -0.79 -24.02 20.74
CA SER A 132 -0.86 -24.98 21.84
C SER A 132 -1.07 -24.17 23.12
N ASP A 133 -2.33 -23.99 23.49
CA ASP A 133 -2.76 -24.21 24.87
C ASP A 133 -4.28 -24.16 24.94
N LYS A 134 -4.85 -25.29 25.35
CA LYS A 134 -6.27 -25.42 25.67
C LYS A 134 -6.54 -24.62 26.93
N PHE A 135 -7.08 -23.42 26.77
CA PHE A 135 -7.84 -22.77 27.84
C PHE A 135 -9.33 -22.97 27.58
N ASP A 136 -9.92 -23.84 28.39
CA ASP A 136 -11.37 -23.95 28.56
C ASP A 136 -11.91 -22.63 29.12
N VAL A 137 -12.35 -21.74 28.23
CA VAL A 137 -13.11 -20.55 28.62
C VAL A 137 -14.58 -20.80 28.32
N LYS A 138 -15.34 -20.99 29.41
CA LYS A 138 -16.80 -21.04 29.42
C LYS A 138 -17.37 -19.89 28.60
N ARG A 139 -18.26 -20.22 27.65
CA ARG A 139 -19.01 -19.29 26.81
C ARG A 139 -19.61 -18.16 27.65
N GLN A 140 -19.03 -16.97 27.52
CA GLN A 140 -19.60 -15.74 28.04
C GLN A 140 -20.56 -15.16 26.99
N ARG A 141 -21.62 -14.55 27.50
CA ARG A 141 -22.78 -13.99 26.79
C ARG A 141 -22.33 -13.10 25.62
N VAL A 142 -22.84 -13.36 24.42
CA VAL A 142 -22.56 -12.55 23.22
C VAL A 142 -23.19 -11.17 23.42
N GLU A 143 -22.41 -10.20 23.87
CA GLU A 143 -22.67 -8.79 23.61
C GLU A 143 -22.48 -8.58 22.09
N HIS A 144 -23.41 -7.89 21.44
CA HIS A 144 -23.31 -7.60 20.02
C HIS A 144 -22.05 -6.74 19.79
N SER A 145 -21.02 -7.33 19.17
CA SER A 145 -19.81 -6.63 18.75
C SER A 145 -20.04 -6.02 17.37
N THR A 146 -19.71 -4.73 17.22
CA THR A 146 -19.69 -4.02 15.95
C THR A 146 -18.41 -4.35 15.19
N SER A 147 -18.54 -4.86 13.97
CA SER A 147 -17.44 -5.08 13.03
C SER A 147 -16.91 -3.76 12.45
N LEU A 148 -15.69 -3.78 11.93
CA LEU A 148 -15.12 -2.63 11.19
C LEU A 148 -15.99 -2.25 9.98
N ALA A 149 -16.63 -3.22 9.32
CA ALA A 149 -17.52 -2.97 8.19
C ALA A 149 -18.79 -2.19 8.57
N GLU A 150 -19.35 -2.45 9.76
CA GLU A 150 -20.53 -1.74 10.31
C GLU A 150 -20.18 -0.31 10.72
N LEU A 151 -18.94 -0.02 11.13
CA LEU A 151 -18.51 1.35 11.45
C LEU A 151 -18.67 2.34 10.29
N TRP A 152 -18.65 1.83 9.06
CA TRP A 152 -18.89 2.68 7.89
C TRP A 152 -20.28 3.26 7.84
N GLU A 153 -21.28 2.61 8.42
CA GLU A 153 -22.66 3.13 8.49
C GLU A 153 -22.74 4.32 9.45
N HIS A 154 -21.91 4.31 10.50
CA HIS A 154 -21.82 5.39 11.48
C HIS A 154 -20.97 6.57 11.00
N SER A 155 -20.00 6.31 10.11
CA SER A 155 -18.96 7.26 9.73
C SER A 155 -18.97 7.63 8.25
N GLU A 156 -20.02 7.29 7.52
CA GLU A 156 -20.08 7.57 6.08
C GLU A 156 -20.02 9.08 5.79
N LEU A 157 -18.97 9.50 5.11
CA LEU A 157 -18.77 10.87 4.68
C LEU A 157 -19.59 11.16 3.43
N GLN A 158 -20.68 11.91 3.52
CA GLN A 158 -21.49 12.27 2.34
C GLN A 158 -20.89 13.47 1.60
N LEU A 159 -19.92 13.20 0.72
CA LEU A 159 -19.32 14.20 -0.18
C LEU A 159 -19.77 14.00 -1.62
N ALA A 160 -20.35 15.05 -2.22
CA ALA A 160 -20.60 15.13 -3.66
C ALA A 160 -19.36 15.62 -4.44
N VAL A 161 -18.53 16.44 -3.81
CA VAL A 161 -17.26 16.99 -4.35
C VAL A 161 -16.21 16.91 -3.25
N LEU A 162 -14.95 16.72 -3.64
CA LEU A 162 -13.84 16.74 -2.69
C LEU A 162 -13.64 18.14 -2.08
N PRO A 163 -13.49 18.25 -0.75
CA PRO A 163 -13.28 19.52 -0.07
C PRO A 163 -11.97 20.19 -0.51
N ALA A 164 -11.91 21.51 -0.46
CA ALA A 164 -10.67 22.23 -0.71
C ALA A 164 -9.65 21.98 0.42
N PRO A 165 -8.32 22.10 0.16
CA PRO A 165 -7.29 21.81 1.16
C PRO A 165 -7.45 22.50 2.51
N HIS A 166 -7.92 23.76 2.53
CA HIS A 166 -8.14 24.50 3.76
C HIS A 166 -9.28 23.94 4.64
N GLN A 167 -10.18 23.12 4.07
CA GLN A 167 -11.30 22.48 4.78
C GLN A 167 -10.91 21.10 5.33
N LEU A 168 -9.77 20.54 4.91
CA LEU A 168 -9.35 19.18 5.26
C LEU A 168 -8.98 19.04 6.74
N ALA A 169 -8.43 20.10 7.35
CA ALA A 169 -8.04 20.10 8.75
C ALA A 169 -9.23 19.80 9.66
N GLU A 170 -10.29 20.59 9.50
CA GLU A 170 -11.54 20.43 10.26
C GLU A 170 -12.16 19.06 10.02
N LEU A 171 -12.20 18.61 8.76
CA LEU A 171 -12.76 17.31 8.39
C LEU A 171 -12.03 16.13 9.05
N LEU A 172 -10.70 16.13 9.02
CA LEU A 172 -9.87 15.06 9.58
C LEU A 172 -9.83 15.08 11.12
N GLN A 173 -10.01 16.24 11.75
CA GLN A 173 -10.00 16.36 13.20
C GLN A 173 -11.38 16.20 13.85
N LYS A 174 -12.43 15.90 13.07
CA LYS A 174 -13.78 15.65 13.61
C LYS A 174 -13.76 14.52 14.65
N PRO A 175 -14.42 14.70 15.81
CA PRO A 175 -14.63 13.62 16.75
C PRO A 175 -15.38 12.45 16.09
N LEU A 176 -14.99 11.23 16.45
CA LEU A 176 -15.64 10.02 15.94
C LEU A 176 -17.09 9.95 16.45
N PRO A 177 -18.06 9.51 15.62
CA PRO A 177 -19.48 9.64 15.91
C PRO A 177 -20.01 8.67 16.99
N PHE A 178 -19.18 7.73 17.43
CA PHE A 178 -19.46 6.74 18.48
C PHE A 178 -18.38 6.81 19.56
N ARG A 179 -18.52 6.04 20.64
CA ARG A 179 -17.53 5.89 21.71
C ARG A 179 -17.03 4.45 21.78
N LEU A 180 -15.74 4.30 22.05
CA LEU A 180 -15.11 3.03 22.43
C LEU A 180 -14.50 3.15 23.83
N THR A 181 -14.40 2.03 24.52
CA THR A 181 -13.61 1.93 25.75
C THR A 181 -12.16 1.66 25.39
N LEU A 182 -11.34 2.73 25.36
CA LEU A 182 -9.88 2.62 25.18
C LEU A 182 -9.17 2.53 26.54
N ARG A 183 -7.93 2.04 26.55
CA ARG A 183 -7.09 1.99 27.76
C ARG A 183 -6.85 3.37 28.37
N ASP A 184 -6.67 4.38 27.53
CA ASP A 184 -6.52 5.78 27.96
C ASP A 184 -7.86 6.51 27.85
N SER A 185 -8.57 6.60 28.98
CA SER A 185 -9.90 7.24 29.04
C SER A 185 -9.85 8.75 28.78
N VAL A 186 -8.73 9.41 29.08
CA VAL A 186 -8.55 10.84 28.82
C VAL A 186 -8.43 11.08 27.32
N VAL A 187 -7.66 10.24 26.61
CA VAL A 187 -7.58 10.29 25.15
C VAL A 187 -8.92 9.91 24.53
N ALA A 188 -9.60 8.86 25.02
CA ALA A 188 -10.92 8.47 24.52
C ALA A 188 -11.93 9.63 24.53
N ASN A 189 -12.01 10.38 25.63
CA ASN A 189 -12.90 11.54 25.78
C ASN A 189 -12.62 12.68 24.78
N ARG A 190 -11.41 12.72 24.20
CA ARG A 190 -11.00 13.72 23.21
C ARG A 190 -11.09 13.22 21.76
N VAL A 191 -11.14 11.91 21.56
CA VAL A 191 -11.28 11.26 20.24
C VAL A 191 -12.73 11.17 19.81
N PHE A 192 -13.60 10.77 20.74
CA PHE A 192 -14.98 10.43 20.45
C PHE A 192 -15.94 11.58 20.74
N SER A 193 -17.06 11.62 20.02
CA SER A 193 -18.17 12.50 20.35
C SER A 193 -18.76 12.11 21.72
N PRO A 194 -18.93 13.06 22.66
CA PRO A 194 -19.47 12.75 23.98
C PRO A 194 -20.90 12.21 23.92
N ASN A 195 -21.64 12.57 22.86
CA ASN A 195 -23.02 12.16 22.63
C ASN A 195 -23.14 10.91 21.75
N GLY A 196 -22.02 10.32 21.32
CA GLY A 196 -22.04 9.12 20.47
C GLY A 196 -22.52 7.87 21.22
N PRO A 197 -23.11 6.88 20.54
CA PRO A 197 -23.41 5.59 21.14
C PRO A 197 -22.12 4.91 21.60
N LEU A 198 -22.15 4.25 22.75
CA LEU A 198 -21.07 3.35 23.17
C LEU A 198 -21.22 2.05 22.38
N ILE A 199 -20.18 1.66 21.66
CA ILE A 199 -20.16 0.43 20.87
C ILE A 199 -18.95 -0.42 21.25
N THR A 200 -19.04 -1.72 20.96
CA THR A 200 -17.95 -2.67 21.17
C THR A 200 -17.37 -3.05 19.82
N CYS A 201 -16.23 -2.47 19.44
CA CYS A 201 -15.51 -2.85 18.22
C CYS A 201 -14.10 -3.33 18.58
N PRO A 202 -13.90 -4.65 18.79
CA PRO A 202 -12.63 -5.19 19.28
C PRO A 202 -11.44 -4.83 18.38
N ASP A 203 -11.61 -4.89 17.06
CA ASP A 203 -10.53 -4.65 16.10
C ASP A 203 -10.08 -3.19 16.11
N LEU A 204 -11.03 -2.24 16.06
CA LEU A 204 -10.67 -0.82 16.11
C LEU A 204 -10.07 -0.45 17.47
N THR A 205 -10.64 -0.96 18.57
CA THR A 205 -10.07 -0.78 19.91
C THR A 205 -8.64 -1.31 19.97
N LEU A 206 -8.38 -2.49 19.42
CA LEU A 206 -7.04 -3.09 19.36
C LEU A 206 -6.04 -2.17 18.63
N TRP A 207 -6.39 -1.67 17.45
CA TRP A 207 -5.49 -0.80 16.68
C TRP A 207 -5.21 0.54 17.38
N MET A 208 -6.25 1.17 17.94
CA MET A 208 -6.10 2.43 18.67
C MET A 208 -5.28 2.23 19.95
N ASP A 209 -5.57 1.17 20.73
CA ASP A 209 -4.82 0.86 21.93
C ASP A 209 -3.37 0.44 21.63
N HIS A 210 -3.11 -0.23 20.51
CA HIS A 210 -1.75 -0.56 20.09
C HIS A 210 -0.90 0.70 19.93
N PHE A 211 -1.39 1.72 19.23
CA PHE A 211 -0.72 3.02 19.14
C PHE A 211 -0.55 3.68 20.52
N LEU A 212 -1.59 3.68 21.35
CA LEU A 212 -1.54 4.27 22.69
C LEU A 212 -0.49 3.59 23.58
N VAL A 213 -0.42 2.26 23.57
CA VAL A 213 0.58 1.48 24.30
C VAL A 213 1.99 1.80 23.80
N LEU A 214 2.21 1.81 22.48
CA LEU A 214 3.51 2.19 21.92
C LEU A 214 3.94 3.58 22.38
N SER A 215 3.02 4.56 22.36
CA SER A 215 3.27 5.96 22.75
C SER A 215 3.68 6.18 24.22
N VAL A 216 3.47 5.17 25.07
CA VAL A 216 3.78 5.21 26.51
C VAL A 216 5.02 4.38 26.82
N PHE A 217 5.12 3.15 26.29
CA PHE A 217 6.12 2.18 26.74
C PHE A 217 7.42 2.17 25.92
N ARG A 218 7.45 2.73 24.71
CA ARG A 218 8.62 2.60 23.82
C ARG A 218 9.06 3.91 23.15
N ARG A 219 8.91 5.06 23.82
CA ARG A 219 9.29 6.36 23.22
C ARG A 219 10.76 6.31 22.74
N PRO A 220 11.02 6.50 21.44
CA PRO A 220 12.38 6.49 20.96
C PRO A 220 13.14 7.70 21.51
N GLU A 221 14.43 7.53 21.74
CA GLU A 221 15.33 8.66 22.00
C GLU A 221 15.41 9.56 20.75
N ALA A 222 15.80 10.82 20.92
CA ALA A 222 15.93 11.74 19.79
C ALA A 222 16.92 11.24 18.72
N THR A 223 17.94 10.52 19.15
CA THR A 223 18.97 9.90 18.29
C THR A 223 18.53 8.57 17.66
N ALA A 224 17.31 8.10 17.96
CA ALA A 224 16.83 6.84 17.42
C ALA A 224 16.73 6.89 15.90
N SER A 225 17.02 5.75 15.28
CA SER A 225 16.92 5.57 13.83
C SER A 225 15.51 5.89 13.32
N GLU A 226 15.43 6.27 12.05
CA GLU A 226 14.16 6.47 11.35
C GLU A 226 13.22 5.26 11.52
N ASN A 227 13.74 4.03 11.36
CA ASN A 227 13.02 2.76 11.57
C ASN A 227 12.30 2.68 12.93
N SER A 228 12.88 3.27 13.98
CA SER A 228 12.26 3.30 15.31
C SER A 228 11.01 4.18 15.35
N TRP A 229 10.98 5.23 14.53
CA TRP A 229 9.84 6.13 14.37
C TRP A 229 8.78 5.55 13.42
N GLN A 230 9.20 4.81 12.38
CA GLN A 230 8.29 4.19 11.41
C GLN A 230 7.22 3.31 12.09
N LEU A 231 7.58 2.58 13.16
CA LEU A 231 6.66 1.73 13.94
C LEU A 231 5.41 2.49 14.44
N TYR A 232 5.55 3.77 14.78
CA TYR A 232 4.44 4.59 15.26
C TYR A 232 3.50 4.99 14.12
N TYR A 233 4.08 5.34 12.98
CA TYR A 233 3.33 5.71 11.79
C TYR A 233 2.66 4.48 11.17
N ASP A 234 3.28 3.31 11.20
CA ASP A 234 2.65 2.03 10.82
C ASP A 234 1.44 1.70 11.70
N ALA A 235 1.55 1.89 13.01
CA ALA A 235 0.43 1.69 13.92
C ALA A 235 -0.74 2.63 13.63
N LEU A 236 -0.46 3.90 13.29
CA LEU A 236 -1.47 4.86 12.89
C LEU A 236 -2.08 4.55 11.52
N LEU A 237 -1.25 4.20 10.53
CA LEU A 237 -1.68 3.85 9.17
C LEU A 237 -2.54 2.59 9.14
N SER A 238 -2.28 1.64 10.04
CA SER A 238 -3.06 0.39 10.13
C SER A 238 -4.56 0.65 10.36
N ILE A 239 -4.93 1.73 11.05
CA ILE A 239 -6.34 2.09 11.29
C ILE A 239 -7.13 2.28 9.97
N PRO A 240 -6.77 3.22 9.08
CA PRO A 240 -7.50 3.40 7.83
C PRO A 240 -7.38 2.21 6.88
N ILE A 241 -6.24 1.51 6.87
CA ILE A 241 -6.02 0.33 6.02
C ILE A 241 -6.97 -0.80 6.42
N SER A 242 -7.06 -1.14 7.71
CA SER A 242 -7.95 -2.20 8.21
C SER A 242 -9.42 -1.87 7.92
N LEU A 243 -9.84 -0.62 8.07
CA LEU A 243 -11.20 -0.19 7.71
C LEU A 243 -11.52 -0.43 6.22
N TRP A 244 -10.55 -0.25 5.34
CA TRP A 244 -10.71 -0.48 3.90
C TRP A 244 -10.74 -1.94 3.51
N HIS A 245 -9.85 -2.76 4.08
CA HIS A 245 -9.82 -4.20 3.79
C HIS A 245 -11.20 -4.83 4.04
N GLU A 246 -11.85 -4.44 5.12
CA GLU A 246 -13.18 -4.92 5.52
C GLU A 246 -14.32 -4.50 4.57
N LYS A 247 -14.14 -3.39 3.83
CA LYS A 247 -15.06 -2.99 2.76
C LYS A 247 -14.68 -3.53 1.37
N GLY A 248 -13.67 -4.40 1.29
CA GLY A 248 -13.18 -4.95 0.03
C GLY A 248 -12.39 -3.94 -0.82
N PHE A 249 -11.91 -2.85 -0.22
CA PHE A 249 -11.05 -1.87 -0.90
C PHE A 249 -9.61 -2.35 -0.83
N LEU A 250 -9.24 -3.20 -1.80
CA LEU A 250 -7.86 -3.68 -1.95
C LEU A 250 -6.95 -2.52 -2.35
N VAL A 251 -6.21 -2.03 -1.37
CA VAL A 251 -5.19 -0.99 -1.56
C VAL A 251 -3.81 -1.60 -1.68
N ARG A 252 -2.95 -0.92 -2.42
CA ARG A 252 -1.54 -1.27 -2.57
C ARG A 252 -0.73 -0.31 -1.76
N GLU A 253 -0.18 -0.84 -0.70
CA GLU A 253 0.80 -0.16 0.11
C GLU A 253 2.18 -0.47 -0.40
N HIS A 254 3.03 0.54 -0.38
CA HIS A 254 4.43 0.34 -0.56
C HIS A 254 5.16 1.08 0.54
N ARG A 255 5.69 0.29 1.45
CA ARG A 255 6.60 0.70 2.50
C ARG A 255 8.03 0.51 2.08
N TYR A 256 8.88 1.48 2.34
CA TYR A 256 10.31 1.35 2.21
C TYR A 256 10.90 0.94 3.55
N LEU A 257 11.43 -0.29 3.62
CA LEU A 257 12.26 -0.74 4.73
C LEU A 257 13.71 -0.52 4.29
N ALA A 258 14.48 0.24 5.07
CA ALA A 258 15.87 0.53 4.73
C ALA A 258 16.66 -0.78 4.54
N ASP A 259 17.15 -1.02 3.34
CA ASP A 259 18.13 -2.07 3.05
C ASP A 259 19.54 -1.47 3.15
N GLU A 260 20.50 -2.24 3.68
CA GLU A 260 21.85 -1.77 4.06
C GLU A 260 22.74 -1.43 2.85
N THR A 261 22.25 -1.63 1.62
CA THR A 261 23.03 -1.50 0.38
C THR A 261 22.62 -0.25 -0.41
N GLY A 262 23.14 0.90 0.05
CA GLY A 262 22.87 2.24 -0.50
C GLY A 262 23.13 2.39 -2.01
N THR A 263 22.14 2.12 -2.84
CA THR A 263 22.16 2.40 -4.28
C THR A 263 21.28 3.59 -4.68
N THR A 264 21.78 4.39 -5.62
CA THR A 264 21.36 5.78 -5.95
C THR A 264 19.98 5.97 -6.59
N SER A 265 19.24 4.89 -6.90
CA SER A 265 17.83 4.96 -7.33
C SER A 265 16.85 5.02 -6.15
N LEU A 266 17.28 4.63 -4.95
CA LEU A 266 16.46 4.46 -3.75
C LEU A 266 16.09 5.80 -3.08
N ARG A 267 16.97 6.82 -3.17
CA ARG A 267 16.72 8.18 -2.68
C ARG A 267 15.65 8.97 -3.47
N LYS A 268 14.99 8.35 -4.45
CA LYS A 268 14.07 9.00 -5.39
C LYS A 268 12.59 8.66 -5.16
N ARG A 269 12.27 7.85 -4.15
CA ARG A 269 10.91 7.39 -3.81
C ARG A 269 10.56 7.74 -2.35
N PRO A 270 9.33 8.23 -2.05
CA PRO A 270 8.85 8.38 -0.69
C PRO A 270 8.75 7.07 0.08
N ASP A 271 8.88 7.13 1.40
CA ASP A 271 8.92 5.96 2.30
C ASP A 271 7.58 5.23 2.40
N TYR A 272 6.49 5.94 2.13
CA TYR A 272 5.16 5.37 2.04
C TYR A 272 4.45 5.80 0.76
N ILE A 273 3.79 4.85 0.11
CA ILE A 273 2.91 5.10 -1.03
C ILE A 273 1.66 4.25 -0.87
N LEU A 274 0.49 4.89 -1.01
CA LEU A 274 -0.80 4.23 -0.98
C LEU A 274 -1.54 4.41 -2.30
N GLN A 275 -1.83 3.30 -2.96
CA GLN A 275 -2.52 3.27 -4.25
C GLN A 275 -3.81 2.46 -4.20
N TYR A 276 -4.80 2.88 -4.98
CA TYR A 276 -6.01 2.10 -5.23
C TYR A 276 -6.25 2.00 -6.73
N LYS A 277 -6.32 0.79 -7.29
CA LYS A 277 -6.46 0.57 -8.75
C LYS A 277 -5.48 1.43 -9.59
N GLY A 278 -4.24 1.54 -9.11
CA GLY A 278 -3.18 2.33 -9.75
C GLY A 278 -3.35 3.86 -9.66
N LEU A 279 -4.36 4.36 -8.93
CA LEU A 279 -4.52 5.77 -8.57
C LEU A 279 -3.74 6.01 -7.28
N LEU A 280 -2.84 7.00 -7.29
CA LEU A 280 -2.13 7.39 -6.08
C LEU A 280 -3.02 8.27 -5.20
N LEU A 281 -3.26 7.82 -3.98
CA LEU A 281 -4.10 8.53 -3.02
C LEU A 281 -3.27 9.25 -1.96
N MET A 282 -2.16 8.64 -1.52
CA MET A 282 -1.33 9.19 -0.44
C MET A 282 0.14 8.84 -0.58
N ARG A 283 1.00 9.71 -0.02
CA ARG A 283 2.44 9.49 0.15
C ARG A 283 2.87 9.79 1.58
N GLY A 284 3.95 9.19 2.02
CA GLY A 284 4.60 9.50 3.29
C GLY A 284 6.09 9.63 3.11
N GLU A 285 6.65 10.55 3.88
CA GLU A 285 8.10 10.74 4.00
C GLU A 285 8.43 10.86 5.48
N GLU A 286 9.35 10.02 5.94
CA GLU A 286 9.69 9.87 7.34
C GLU A 286 11.16 10.23 7.56
N MET A 287 11.45 10.96 8.63
CA MET A 287 12.82 11.34 8.97
C MET A 287 13.06 11.14 10.47
N SER A 288 14.33 10.95 10.83
CA SER A 288 14.76 11.01 12.23
C SER A 288 14.46 12.37 12.86
N SER A 289 14.35 12.42 14.21
CA SER A 289 14.06 13.68 14.91
C SER A 289 15.15 14.74 14.82
N LEU A 290 16.34 14.37 14.35
CA LEU A 290 17.47 15.28 14.14
C LEU A 290 17.37 16.08 12.83
N GLU A 291 16.52 15.61 11.91
CA GLU A 291 16.35 16.21 10.59
C GLU A 291 15.14 17.16 10.58
N PRO A 292 15.22 18.35 9.96
CA PRO A 292 14.10 19.27 9.92
C PRO A 292 12.91 18.67 9.14
N ILE A 293 11.69 18.75 9.68
CA ILE A 293 10.46 18.27 9.01
C ILE A 293 10.23 18.91 7.63
N ALA A 294 10.76 20.13 7.42
CA ALA A 294 10.73 20.81 6.13
C ALA A 294 11.45 20.02 5.02
N LYS A 295 12.46 19.23 5.37
CA LYS A 295 13.18 18.34 4.44
C LYS A 295 12.28 17.19 3.99
N ALA A 296 11.66 16.46 4.93
CA ALA A 296 10.67 15.42 4.62
C ALA A 296 9.54 15.98 3.74
N ARG A 297 9.02 17.15 4.09
CA ARG A 297 7.97 17.81 3.30
C ARG A 297 8.40 18.16 1.88
N ALA A 298 9.64 18.63 1.69
CA ALA A 298 10.17 18.89 0.36
C ALA A 298 10.29 17.59 -0.45
N GLU A 299 10.76 16.51 0.17
CA GLU A 299 10.96 15.20 -0.46
C GLU A 299 9.67 14.57 -0.98
N LEU A 300 8.51 14.85 -0.38
CA LEU A 300 7.20 14.45 -0.92
C LEU A 300 6.94 14.90 -2.37
N THR A 301 7.55 16.02 -2.78
CA THR A 301 7.37 16.64 -4.11
C THR A 301 8.58 16.49 -5.02
N THR A 302 9.80 16.46 -4.47
CA THR A 302 11.03 16.30 -5.26
C THR A 302 11.28 14.83 -5.61
N LYS A 303 10.93 13.89 -4.72
CA LYS A 303 10.93 12.47 -5.02
C LYS A 303 9.80 12.13 -5.97
N MET A 304 10.11 11.31 -6.96
CA MET A 304 9.19 10.94 -8.03
C MET A 304 8.54 12.15 -8.73
N TYR A 305 9.23 13.30 -8.84
CA TYR A 305 8.69 14.53 -9.47
C TYR A 305 8.14 14.32 -10.89
N ARG A 306 8.57 13.26 -11.60
CA ARG A 306 8.07 12.89 -12.94
C ARG A 306 6.70 12.21 -12.92
N TRP A 307 6.21 11.81 -11.76
CA TRP A 307 4.85 11.30 -11.63
C TRP A 307 3.88 12.44 -11.95
N ASN A 308 3.03 12.22 -12.93
CA ASN A 308 2.21 13.25 -13.56
C ASN A 308 0.71 12.87 -13.50
N VAL A 309 -0.12 13.63 -14.22
CA VAL A 309 -1.59 13.44 -14.30
C VAL A 309 -1.99 11.98 -14.54
N MET A 310 -1.18 11.21 -15.28
CA MET A 310 -1.45 9.79 -15.53
C MET A 310 -1.50 8.93 -14.27
N LEU A 311 -0.86 9.29 -13.15
CA LEU A 311 -0.83 8.50 -11.91
C LEU A 311 -1.82 8.98 -10.85
N TYR A 312 -2.27 10.24 -10.92
CA TYR A 312 -3.16 10.83 -9.91
C TYR A 312 -4.54 11.24 -10.45
N GLY A 313 -4.82 10.96 -11.73
CA GLY A 313 -6.12 11.22 -12.33
C GLY A 313 -6.50 12.70 -12.30
N ASP A 314 -7.81 12.95 -12.12
CA ASP A 314 -8.44 14.26 -11.98
C ASP A 314 -8.58 14.74 -10.52
N LEU A 315 -7.88 14.09 -9.56
CA LEU A 315 -7.89 14.54 -8.17
C LEU A 315 -7.37 15.99 -8.03
N PRO A 316 -8.05 16.86 -7.25
CA PRO A 316 -7.62 18.23 -7.02
C PRO A 316 -6.32 18.31 -6.20
N TYR A 317 -6.06 17.30 -5.36
CA TYR A 317 -4.84 17.15 -4.59
C TYR A 317 -4.60 15.67 -4.28
N ILE A 318 -3.36 15.36 -3.89
CA ILE A 318 -3.00 14.07 -3.28
C ILE A 318 -2.77 14.33 -1.79
N LEU A 319 -3.11 13.39 -0.92
CA LEU A 319 -2.74 13.53 0.49
C LEU A 319 -1.27 13.13 0.69
N GLY A 320 -0.64 13.72 1.69
CA GLY A 320 0.67 13.32 2.12
C GLY A 320 0.84 13.43 3.62
N TYR A 321 1.85 12.78 4.15
CA TYR A 321 2.38 13.11 5.47
C TYR A 321 3.90 13.21 5.44
N ALA A 322 4.43 14.10 6.27
CA ALA A 322 5.85 14.29 6.49
C ALA A 322 6.13 14.20 7.98
N THR A 323 7.25 13.60 8.37
CA THR A 323 7.60 13.44 9.78
C THR A 323 9.02 13.90 10.09
N SER A 324 9.23 14.27 11.35
CA SER A 324 10.54 14.38 11.98
C SER A 324 10.41 13.86 13.40
N GLY A 325 10.87 12.62 13.61
CA GLY A 325 10.63 11.94 14.88
C GLY A 325 9.14 11.83 15.21
N SER A 326 8.71 12.47 16.30
CA SER A 326 7.31 12.52 16.75
C SER A 326 6.45 13.61 16.11
N ASP A 327 7.07 14.54 15.39
CA ASP A 327 6.35 15.63 14.73
C ASP A 327 5.77 15.13 13.40
N LEU A 328 4.49 15.39 13.18
CA LEU A 328 3.73 14.94 12.03
C LEU A 328 3.05 16.13 11.36
N GLN A 329 3.33 16.30 10.07
CA GLN A 329 2.59 17.19 9.18
C GLN A 329 1.75 16.39 8.20
N VAL A 330 0.44 16.63 8.17
CA VAL A 330 -0.43 16.16 7.08
C VAL A 330 -0.52 17.26 6.04
N VAL A 331 -0.34 16.91 4.77
CA VAL A 331 -0.26 17.86 3.66
C VAL A 331 -1.25 17.53 2.56
N ALA A 332 -1.73 18.57 1.87
CA ALA A 332 -2.30 18.46 0.54
C ALA A 332 -1.19 18.77 -0.46
N ILE A 333 -0.98 17.84 -1.38
CA ILE A 333 -0.07 18.04 -2.50
C ILE A 333 -0.92 18.53 -3.68
N GLU A 334 -0.93 19.85 -3.84
CA GLU A 334 -1.69 20.53 -4.89
C GLU A 334 -0.88 20.60 -6.19
N ARG A 335 -1.60 20.50 -7.30
CA ARG A 335 -1.03 20.75 -8.63
C ARG A 335 -1.21 22.23 -8.96
N SER A 336 -0.15 22.84 -9.46
CA SER A 336 -0.23 24.10 -10.20
C SER A 336 0.32 23.86 -11.60
N ASP A 337 0.26 24.84 -12.49
CA ASP A 337 0.93 24.77 -13.80
C ASP A 337 2.46 24.68 -13.70
N GLY A 338 3.01 24.62 -12.47
CA GLY A 338 4.41 24.39 -12.15
C GLY A 338 4.64 23.17 -11.22
N PRO A 339 5.75 23.14 -10.45
CA PRO A 339 6.05 22.03 -9.55
C PRO A 339 4.95 21.82 -8.50
N CYS A 340 4.71 20.56 -8.12
CA CYS A 340 3.77 20.22 -7.06
C CYS A 340 4.12 20.95 -5.76
N ARG A 341 3.11 21.41 -5.03
CA ARG A 341 3.28 22.09 -3.74
C ARG A 341 2.65 21.27 -2.63
N ALA A 342 3.43 20.92 -1.63
CA ALA A 342 2.93 20.33 -0.38
C ALA A 342 2.52 21.45 0.59
N THR A 343 1.22 21.69 0.70
CA THR A 343 0.61 22.63 1.64
C THR A 343 0.26 21.91 2.93
N VAL A 344 0.79 22.37 4.07
CA VAL A 344 0.47 21.80 5.39
C VAL A 344 -0.98 22.09 5.73
N ILE A 345 -1.72 21.04 6.06
CA ILE A 345 -3.12 21.09 6.51
C ILE A 345 -3.18 20.94 8.03
N LEU A 346 -2.37 20.03 8.58
CA LEU A 346 -2.29 19.75 10.02
C LEU A 346 -0.83 19.62 10.42
N ASP A 347 -0.51 20.09 11.62
CA ASP A 347 0.81 20.04 12.22
C ASP A 347 0.66 19.76 13.72
N PHE A 348 1.16 18.61 14.18
CA PHE A 348 1.09 18.24 15.58
C PHE A 348 2.10 17.17 15.96
N ASN A 349 2.39 17.07 17.25
CA ASN A 349 3.21 16.03 17.83
C ASN A 349 2.34 14.83 18.23
N ILE A 350 2.67 13.63 17.76
CA ILE A 350 1.86 12.41 17.97
C ILE A 350 1.79 11.96 19.43
N PHE A 351 2.72 12.42 20.29
CA PHE A 351 2.73 12.08 21.72
C PHE A 351 2.02 13.12 22.59
N GLU A 352 1.97 14.37 22.15
CA GLU A 352 1.28 15.45 22.84
C GLU A 352 -0.21 15.50 22.46
N ASP A 353 -0.54 15.24 21.19
CA ASP A 353 -1.91 15.18 20.69
C ASP A 353 -2.26 13.81 20.09
N LYS A 354 -2.18 12.78 20.94
CA LYS A 354 -2.60 11.40 20.61
C LYS A 354 -4.04 11.35 20.10
N ALA A 355 -4.92 12.17 20.67
CA ALA A 355 -6.32 12.23 20.27
C ALA A 355 -6.47 12.81 18.85
N GLY A 356 -5.73 13.88 18.53
CA GLY A 356 -5.61 14.41 17.19
C GLY A 356 -5.15 13.35 16.19
N ALA A 357 -4.05 12.63 16.50
CA ALA A 357 -3.52 11.56 15.65
C ALA A 357 -4.59 10.49 15.35
N LEU A 358 -5.24 9.95 16.38
CA LEU A 358 -6.25 8.91 16.21
C LEU A 358 -7.46 9.38 15.38
N LYS A 359 -7.94 10.61 15.60
CA LYS A 359 -9.03 11.19 14.79
C LYS A 359 -8.64 11.31 13.33
N VAL A 360 -7.45 11.85 13.07
CA VAL A 360 -6.93 12.07 11.71
C VAL A 360 -6.86 10.77 10.95
N PHE A 361 -6.18 9.74 11.49
CA PHE A 361 -6.00 8.48 10.78
C PHE A 361 -7.29 7.67 10.65
N TYR A 362 -8.22 7.77 11.61
CA TYR A 362 -9.56 7.19 11.42
C TYR A 362 -10.33 7.87 10.29
N ASN A 363 -10.45 9.20 10.32
CA ASN A 363 -11.21 9.98 9.34
C ASN A 363 -10.59 9.91 7.93
N LEU A 364 -9.27 9.70 7.86
CA LEU A 364 -8.52 9.53 6.63
C LEU A 364 -9.06 8.36 5.79
N ALA A 365 -9.53 7.26 6.40
CA ALA A 365 -10.12 6.11 5.69
C ALA A 365 -11.29 6.53 4.78
N PHE A 366 -12.16 7.41 5.30
CA PHE A 366 -13.36 7.86 4.60
C PHE A 366 -13.04 8.90 3.54
N LEU A 367 -12.10 9.81 3.83
CA LEU A 367 -11.66 10.80 2.84
C LEU A 367 -10.97 10.13 1.66
N LEU A 368 -10.00 9.25 1.90
CA LEU A 368 -9.29 8.54 0.85
C LEU A 368 -10.27 7.69 0.01
N HIS A 369 -11.29 7.09 0.63
CA HIS A 369 -12.34 6.34 -0.07
C HIS A 369 -13.14 7.23 -1.02
N LYS A 370 -13.48 8.45 -0.58
CA LYS A 370 -14.16 9.42 -1.45
C LYS A 370 -13.25 9.92 -2.56
N MET A 371 -11.95 10.13 -2.30
CA MET A 371 -10.98 10.42 -3.37
C MET A 371 -10.97 9.30 -4.41
N ALA A 372 -10.92 8.03 -3.98
CA ALA A 372 -10.94 6.88 -4.87
C ALA A 372 -12.25 6.74 -5.69
N LYS A 373 -13.40 7.14 -5.13
CA LYS A 373 -14.71 7.04 -5.78
C LYS A 373 -15.05 8.21 -6.69
N LEU A 374 -14.66 9.43 -6.31
CA LEU A 374 -15.05 10.66 -7.02
C LEU A 374 -14.14 10.98 -8.19
N THR A 375 -12.95 10.38 -8.24
CA THR A 375 -12.07 10.52 -9.41
C THR A 375 -12.69 9.86 -10.64
N LYS A 376 -12.71 10.59 -11.75
CA LYS A 376 -13.04 10.07 -13.08
C LYS A 376 -11.73 9.68 -13.74
N ARG A 377 -11.47 8.38 -13.83
CA ARG A 377 -10.28 7.85 -14.48
C ARG A 377 -10.64 6.81 -15.52
#